data_AF-A0AAW2S072-F1
#
_entry.id   AF-A0AAW2S072-F1
#
_cell.length_a   1.000
_cell.length_b   1.000
_cell.length_c   1.000
_cell.angle_alpha   90.00
_cell.angle_beta   90.00
_cell.angle_gamma   90.00
#
_symmetry.space_group_name_H-M   'P 1'
#
loop_
_entity.id
_entity.type
_entity.pdbx_description
1 polymer ?
#
loop_
_entity_poly.entity_id
_entity_poly.type
_entity_poly.pdbx_seq_one_letter_code
_entity_poly.pdbx_strand_id
1 'polypeptide(L)'
;MVYLSYNHCGLCNAYTMEYTGPLINYSIVEMHHVERVLRQFGMIQDIPPNPLVSERRLHQIDRRGRRGEDWVAFHRDYILKWNDVHSLIVVRPDVGNGRGTVPDYMNWYHQISRIQISHRIVSTNTIGYRPTDPRDWEAVYNLAENMTQQAENSDPNDFTALRDLRSRTIAYGDEFFRNDIPV
;
A
#
# COMPACT_ATOMS: atom_id res chain seq x y z
N MET A 1 16.87 -10.79 10.88
CA MET A 1 17.28 -10.48 9.50
C MET A 1 16.48 -11.42 8.61
N VAL A 2 15.43 -10.94 7.95
CA VAL A 2 14.63 -11.76 7.03
C VAL A 2 15.44 -11.85 5.74
N TYR A 3 15.99 -13.03 5.44
CA TYR A 3 16.67 -13.28 4.18
C TYR A 3 15.59 -13.43 3.10
N LEU A 4 15.34 -12.35 2.36
CA LEU A 4 14.62 -12.40 1.09
C LEU A 4 15.65 -12.80 0.03
N SER A 5 15.80 -14.09 -0.26
CA SER A 5 16.71 -14.53 -1.32
C SER A 5 16.01 -14.47 -2.68
N TYR A 6 16.49 -13.57 -3.53
CA TYR A 6 16.20 -13.50 -4.96
C TYR A 6 16.96 -14.63 -5.67
N ASN A 7 16.25 -15.66 -6.17
CA ASN A 7 16.87 -16.71 -6.96
C ASN A 7 16.21 -16.77 -8.34
N HIS A 8 16.97 -16.41 -9.37
CA HIS A 8 16.57 -16.50 -10.76
C HIS A 8 16.82 -17.93 -11.26
N CYS A 9 15.76 -18.68 -11.56
CA CYS A 9 15.90 -19.99 -12.19
C CYS A 9 15.98 -19.82 -13.72
N GLY A 10 17.20 -19.89 -14.27
CA GLY A 10 17.47 -19.71 -15.70
C GLY A 10 16.93 -20.81 -16.63
N LEU A 11 16.20 -21.81 -16.12
CA LEU A 11 15.67 -22.94 -16.90
C LEU A 11 14.17 -22.86 -17.18
N CYS A 12 13.41 -22.04 -16.45
CA CYS A 12 11.94 -22.02 -16.56
C CYS A 12 11.33 -20.62 -16.69
N ASN A 13 12.12 -19.55 -16.71
CA ASN A 13 11.65 -18.16 -16.77
C ASN A 13 10.55 -17.86 -15.72
N ALA A 14 10.54 -18.59 -14.61
CA ALA A 14 9.62 -18.41 -13.51
C ALA A 14 10.38 -17.76 -12.35
N TYR A 15 9.89 -16.62 -11.88
CA TYR A 15 10.42 -15.98 -10.69
C TYR A 15 9.82 -16.65 -9.45
N THR A 16 10.65 -17.31 -8.65
CA THR A 16 10.27 -17.80 -7.32
C THR A 16 10.42 -16.69 -6.31
N MET A 17 9.31 -16.18 -5.81
CA MET A 17 9.28 -15.56 -4.48
C MET A 17 8.31 -16.37 -3.64
N GLU A 18 7.76 -15.83 -2.56
CA GLU A 18 6.62 -16.41 -1.86
C GLU A 18 6.93 -17.36 -0.69
N TYR A 19 7.47 -16.82 0.41
CA TYR A 19 7.32 -17.47 1.72
C TYR A 19 5.94 -17.14 2.30
N THR A 20 5.00 -18.10 2.36
CA THR A 20 3.73 -17.88 3.07
C THR A 20 3.78 -18.59 4.42
N GLY A 21 4.18 -17.87 5.47
CA GLY A 21 4.34 -18.46 6.79
C GLY A 21 4.53 -17.46 7.93
N PRO A 22 4.66 -17.94 9.17
CA PRO A 22 4.81 -17.06 10.32
C PRO A 22 6.14 -16.29 10.28
N LEU A 23 6.13 -15.02 10.63
CA LEU A 23 7.29 -14.23 11.00
C LEU A 23 7.30 -14.15 12.53
N ILE A 24 8.37 -14.63 13.15
CA ILE A 24 8.45 -14.75 14.61
C ILE A 24 9.49 -13.77 15.13
N ASN A 25 9.05 -12.85 16.00
CA ASN A 25 9.93 -11.95 16.76
C ASN A 25 9.55 -11.99 18.24
N TYR A 26 10.25 -12.85 18.98
CA TYR A 26 10.07 -13.03 20.42
C TYR A 26 8.61 -13.39 20.77
N SER A 27 7.85 -12.43 21.29
CA SER A 27 6.45 -12.62 21.68
C SER A 27 5.46 -12.43 20.53
N ILE A 28 5.91 -11.88 19.40
CA ILE A 28 5.07 -11.47 18.29
C ILE A 28 5.20 -12.51 17.19
N VAL A 29 4.05 -13.00 16.71
CA VAL A 29 3.96 -13.80 15.49
C VAL A 29 3.05 -13.06 14.53
N GLU A 30 3.52 -12.87 13.30
CA GLU A 30 2.76 -12.24 12.22
C GLU A 30 2.78 -13.16 11.01
N MET A 31 1.62 -13.53 10.46
CA MET A 31 1.59 -14.35 9.25
C MET A 31 1.95 -13.49 8.04
N HIS A 32 2.99 -13.90 7.30
CA HIS A 32 3.34 -13.28 6.05
C HIS A 32 2.41 -13.77 4.94
N HIS A 33 1.63 -12.84 4.38
CA HIS A 33 0.76 -13.05 3.23
C HIS A 33 1.40 -12.40 2.01
N VAL A 34 2.09 -13.22 1.23
CA VAL A 34 2.86 -12.81 0.05
C VAL A 34 2.00 -12.13 -1.00
N GLU A 35 0.72 -12.48 -1.09
CA GLU A 35 -0.25 -11.89 -2.01
C GLU A 35 -0.33 -10.37 -1.86
N ARG A 36 0.08 -9.85 -0.69
CA ARG A 36 0.11 -8.41 -0.37
C ARG A 36 1.32 -7.68 -0.96
N VAL A 37 2.37 -8.38 -1.40
CA VAL A 37 3.62 -7.76 -1.86
C VAL A 37 4.04 -8.16 -3.28
N LEU A 38 3.24 -8.98 -3.97
CA LEU A 38 3.49 -9.45 -5.35
C LEU A 38 3.82 -8.33 -6.33
N ARG A 39 3.19 -7.16 -6.18
CA ARG A 39 3.45 -5.99 -7.03
C ARG A 39 4.88 -5.48 -6.97
N GLN A 40 5.57 -5.59 -5.83
CA GLN A 40 6.97 -5.17 -5.68
C GLN A 40 7.92 -6.01 -6.55
N PHE A 41 7.44 -7.17 -6.95
CA PHE A 41 8.20 -8.21 -7.62
C PHE A 41 7.77 -8.42 -9.08
N GLY A 42 6.94 -7.52 -9.61
CA GLY A 42 6.49 -7.59 -11.01
C GLY A 42 5.43 -8.66 -11.27
N MET A 43 4.75 -9.16 -10.23
CA MET A 43 3.66 -10.12 -10.34
C MET A 43 2.29 -9.44 -10.17
N ILE A 44 1.24 -10.07 -10.71
CA ILE A 44 -0.14 -9.60 -10.51
C ILE A 44 -0.49 -9.67 -9.02
N GLN A 45 -1.01 -8.55 -8.51
CA GLN A 45 -1.47 -8.44 -7.14
C GLN A 45 -2.93 -8.88 -7.02
N ASP A 46 -3.16 -9.93 -6.24
CA ASP A 46 -4.49 -10.44 -5.91
C ASP A 46 -5.06 -9.79 -4.64
N ILE A 47 -6.37 -9.92 -4.43
CA ILE A 47 -6.99 -9.62 -3.14
C ILE A 47 -6.62 -10.75 -2.18
N PRO A 48 -5.86 -10.50 -1.10
CA PRO A 48 -5.47 -11.53 -0.17
C PRO A 48 -6.70 -12.11 0.55
N PRO A 49 -6.66 -13.40 0.92
CA PRO A 49 -7.71 -13.98 1.74
C PRO A 49 -7.85 -13.21 3.06
N ASN A 50 -9.06 -13.21 3.60
CA ASN A 50 -9.30 -12.65 4.93
C ASN A 50 -8.40 -13.37 5.95
N PRO A 51 -7.70 -12.64 6.84
CA PRO A 51 -6.87 -13.26 7.84
C PRO A 51 -7.72 -14.16 8.73
N LEU A 52 -7.22 -15.37 8.97
CA LEU A 52 -7.88 -16.38 9.79
C LEU A 52 -8.11 -15.82 11.20
N VAL A 53 -9.13 -16.33 11.89
CA VAL A 53 -9.43 -15.92 13.27
C VAL A 53 -8.22 -16.14 14.19
N SER A 54 -7.46 -17.21 13.96
CA SER A 54 -6.20 -17.50 14.64
C SER A 54 -5.16 -16.40 14.46
N GLU A 55 -5.01 -15.86 13.25
CA GLU A 55 -4.07 -14.77 12.95
C GLU A 55 -4.47 -13.48 13.63
N ARG A 56 -5.77 -13.16 13.63
CA ARG A 56 -6.25 -11.97 14.36
C ARG A 56 -6.02 -12.07 15.86
N ARG A 57 -6.11 -13.28 16.42
CA ARG A 57 -5.80 -13.52 17.84
C ARG A 57 -4.32 -13.28 18.14
N LEU A 58 -3.40 -13.56 17.20
CA LEU A 58 -1.97 -13.26 17.38
C LEU A 58 -1.73 -11.77 17.63
N HIS A 59 -2.44 -10.89 16.92
CA HIS A 59 -2.33 -9.43 17.10
C HIS A 59 -2.89 -8.92 18.44
N GLN A 60 -3.67 -9.73 19.15
CA GLN A 60 -4.20 -9.40 20.48
C GLN A 60 -3.21 -9.76 21.61
N ILE A 61 -2.12 -10.45 21.28
CA ILE A 61 -1.12 -10.90 22.24
C ILE A 61 -0.18 -9.76 22.54
N ASP A 62 -0.35 -9.15 23.72
CA ASP A 62 0.55 -8.13 24.22
C ASP A 62 1.56 -8.71 25.25
N ARG A 63 2.62 -7.94 25.51
CA ARG A 63 3.62 -8.30 26.52
C ARG A 63 3.23 -7.86 27.93
N ARG A 64 2.06 -7.23 28.13
CA ARG A 64 1.71 -6.60 29.40
C ARG A 64 1.33 -7.71 30.40
N GLY A 65 1.96 -7.70 31.57
CA GLY A 65 1.71 -8.70 32.61
C GLY A 65 2.30 -10.10 32.35
N ARG A 66 2.96 -10.34 31.22
CA ARG A 66 3.53 -11.65 30.83
C ARG A 66 5.05 -11.73 31.03
N ARG A 67 5.52 -11.33 32.22
CA ARG A 67 6.95 -11.46 32.57
C ARG A 67 7.27 -12.91 32.89
N GLY A 68 8.17 -13.52 32.12
CA GLY A 68 8.60 -14.92 32.30
C GLY A 68 7.80 -15.94 31.48
N GLU A 69 6.93 -15.50 30.57
CA GLU A 69 6.24 -16.39 29.64
C GLU A 69 7.24 -17.16 28.77
N ASP A 70 7.07 -18.47 28.68
CA ASP A 70 7.83 -19.31 27.76
C ASP A 70 7.26 -19.14 26.34
N TRP A 71 7.78 -18.15 25.62
CA TRP A 71 7.37 -17.86 24.25
C TRP A 71 7.68 -19.00 23.27
N VAL A 72 8.64 -19.87 23.58
CA VAL A 72 8.96 -21.03 22.72
C VAL A 72 7.85 -22.07 22.83
N ALA A 73 7.43 -22.39 24.06
CA ALA A 73 6.29 -23.28 24.28
C ALA A 73 4.99 -22.65 23.76
N PHE A 74 4.78 -21.37 24.01
CA PHE A 74 3.57 -20.64 23.63
C PHE A 74 3.39 -20.55 22.11
N HIS A 75 4.48 -20.34 21.35
CA HIS A 75 4.44 -20.23 19.88
C HIS A 75 4.85 -21.53 19.16
N ARG A 76 4.84 -22.68 19.84
CA ARG A 76 5.36 -23.96 19.33
C ARG A 76 4.85 -24.30 17.92
N ASP A 77 3.55 -24.17 17.68
CA ASP A 77 2.94 -24.50 16.39
C ASP A 77 3.47 -23.61 15.25
N TYR A 78 3.73 -22.33 15.54
CA TYR A 78 4.30 -21.40 14.57
C TYR A 78 5.79 -21.65 14.35
N ILE A 79 6.52 -22.04 15.40
CA ILE A 79 7.93 -22.45 15.28
C ILE A 79 8.05 -23.71 14.42
N LEU A 80 7.15 -24.68 14.59
CA LEU A 80 7.11 -25.88 13.75
C LEU A 80 6.86 -25.51 12.28
N LYS A 81 5.91 -24.60 12.01
CA LYS A 81 5.67 -24.09 10.65
C LYS A 81 6.87 -23.33 10.08
N TRP A 82 7.55 -22.52 10.89
CA TRP A 82 8.77 -21.82 10.48
C TRP A 82 9.88 -22.81 10.11
N ASN A 83 10.06 -23.87 10.88
CA ASN A 83 11.07 -24.89 10.61
C ASN A 83 10.77 -25.68 9.33
N ASP A 84 9.51 -25.69 8.88
CA ASP A 84 9.07 -26.28 7.62
C ASP A 84 8.91 -25.22 6.50
N VAL A 85 9.65 -24.10 6.59
CA VAL A 85 9.61 -22.99 5.62
C VAL A 85 9.74 -23.43 4.16
N HIS A 86 10.47 -24.51 3.88
CA HIS A 86 10.66 -25.00 2.53
C HIS A 86 9.39 -25.62 1.91
N SER A 87 8.45 -26.11 2.72
CA SER A 87 7.14 -26.57 2.23
C SER A 87 6.16 -25.43 1.98
N LEU A 88 6.48 -24.23 2.49
CA LEU A 88 5.65 -23.02 2.42
C LEU A 88 6.02 -22.09 1.25
N ILE A 89 6.87 -22.57 0.35
CA ILE A 89 7.24 -21.85 -0.88
C ILE A 89 6.10 -22.02 -1.89
N VAL A 90 5.48 -20.91 -2.27
CA VAL A 90 4.48 -20.87 -3.34
C VAL A 90 5.16 -20.52 -4.66
N VAL A 91 4.66 -21.05 -5.77
CA VAL A 91 5.17 -20.72 -7.11
C VAL A 91 4.08 -20.01 -7.88
N ARG A 92 4.34 -18.75 -8.25
CA ARG A 92 3.48 -17.99 -9.16
C ARG A 92 4.13 -17.75 -10.52
N PRO A 93 3.33 -17.79 -11.60
CA PRO A 93 3.84 -17.49 -12.93
C PRO A 93 4.24 -16.03 -13.05
N ASP A 94 5.37 -15.79 -13.73
CA ASP A 94 5.74 -14.46 -14.16
C ASP A 94 4.72 -13.95 -15.20
N VAL A 95 4.13 -12.80 -14.92
CA VAL A 95 3.34 -12.10 -15.92
C VAL A 95 4.25 -10.96 -16.37
N GLY A 96 4.96 -11.11 -17.49
CA GLY A 96 6.02 -10.18 -17.92
C GLY A 96 5.64 -8.69 -18.08
N ASN A 97 4.35 -8.34 -17.92
CA ASN A 97 3.82 -6.97 -17.85
C ASN A 97 3.21 -6.62 -16.46
N GLY A 98 3.50 -7.42 -15.44
CA GLY A 98 2.74 -7.70 -14.21
C GLY A 98 2.84 -6.64 -13.11
N ARG A 99 2.55 -5.39 -13.43
CA ARG A 99 2.26 -4.38 -12.39
C ARG A 99 0.75 -4.17 -12.18
N GLY A 100 -0.06 -5.02 -12.81
CA GLY A 100 -1.51 -5.01 -12.71
C GLY A 100 -2.02 -5.58 -11.39
N THR A 101 -3.24 -5.22 -11.05
CA THR A 101 -3.99 -5.81 -9.94
C THR A 101 -5.20 -6.54 -10.51
N VAL A 102 -5.76 -7.50 -9.77
CA VAL A 102 -7.07 -8.05 -10.14
C VAL A 102 -8.14 -6.95 -10.18
N PRO A 103 -9.22 -7.12 -10.96
CA PRO A 103 -10.40 -6.29 -10.84
C PRO A 103 -10.83 -6.20 -9.36
N ASP A 104 -11.34 -5.03 -8.94
CA ASP A 104 -11.73 -4.72 -7.56
C ASP A 104 -10.62 -4.65 -6.50
N TYR A 105 -9.36 -4.97 -6.84
CA TYR A 105 -8.27 -4.85 -5.87
C TYR A 105 -8.16 -3.44 -5.28
N MET A 106 -8.23 -2.40 -6.12
CA MET A 106 -8.14 -1.01 -5.64
C MET A 106 -9.34 -0.63 -4.77
N ASN A 107 -10.53 -1.13 -5.08
CA ASN A 107 -11.73 -0.93 -4.26
C ASN A 107 -11.56 -1.58 -2.88
N TRP A 108 -11.13 -2.85 -2.85
CA TRP A 108 -10.81 -3.56 -1.61
C TRP A 108 -9.70 -2.86 -0.82
N TYR A 109 -8.61 -2.46 -1.48
CA TYR A 109 -7.48 -1.80 -0.86
C TYR A 109 -7.90 -0.49 -0.20
N HIS A 110 -8.71 0.34 -0.86
CA HIS A 110 -9.24 1.57 -0.26
C HIS A 110 -10.20 1.32 0.90
N GLN A 111 -10.96 0.22 0.90
CA GLN A 111 -11.84 -0.13 2.03
C GLN A 111 -11.07 -0.57 3.28
N ILE A 112 -9.96 -1.29 3.09
CA ILE A 112 -9.22 -1.91 4.21
C ILE A 112 -8.01 -1.08 4.67
N SER A 113 -7.43 -0.26 3.79
CA SER A 113 -6.30 0.59 4.12
C SER A 113 -6.78 1.90 4.73
N ARG A 114 -6.20 2.25 5.88
CA ARG A 114 -6.32 3.60 6.44
C ARG A 114 -5.24 4.44 5.78
N ILE A 115 -5.62 5.17 4.72
CA ILE A 115 -4.71 5.99 3.92
C ILE A 115 -4.25 7.23 4.72
N GLN A 116 -4.93 7.57 5.81
CA GLN A 116 -4.58 8.70 6.68
C GLN A 116 -4.61 8.29 8.15
N ILE A 117 -3.55 8.67 8.87
CA ILE A 117 -3.47 8.63 10.33
C ILE A 117 -3.39 10.09 10.79
N SER A 118 -4.53 10.72 11.06
CA SER A 118 -4.55 12.07 11.64
C SER A 118 -5.30 12.08 12.96
N HIS A 119 -4.80 12.89 13.90
CA HIS A 119 -5.46 13.13 15.19
C HIS A 119 -6.48 14.29 15.12
N ARG A 120 -6.68 14.86 13.92
CA ARG A 120 -7.58 15.98 13.64
C ARG A 120 -8.15 15.87 12.23
N ILE A 121 -9.42 16.20 12.08
CA ILE A 121 -10.03 16.48 10.77
C ILE A 121 -9.29 17.69 10.21
N VAL A 122 -8.53 17.47 9.15
CA VAL A 122 -7.77 18.49 8.46
C VAL A 122 -8.76 19.22 7.53
N SER A 123 -8.80 20.55 7.55
CA SER A 123 -9.71 21.30 6.67
C SER A 123 -9.19 21.31 5.23
N THR A 124 -10.07 21.53 4.25
CA THR A 124 -9.79 21.52 2.81
C THR A 124 -8.67 22.46 2.37
N ASN A 125 -8.31 23.45 3.20
CA ASN A 125 -7.28 24.45 2.91
C ASN A 125 -5.96 24.18 3.63
N THR A 126 -5.79 22.99 4.23
CA THR A 126 -4.54 22.64 4.90
C THR A 126 -3.60 21.98 3.92
N ILE A 127 -2.34 22.43 3.91
CA ILE A 127 -1.25 21.82 3.14
C ILE A 127 -1.18 20.32 3.46
N GLY A 128 -1.25 19.47 2.42
CA GLY A 128 -1.27 18.00 2.54
C GLY A 128 -2.66 17.38 2.75
N TYR A 129 -3.74 18.17 2.66
CA TYR A 129 -5.10 17.66 2.67
C TYR A 129 -5.38 16.79 1.43
N ARG A 130 -5.84 15.56 1.66
CA ARG A 130 -6.33 14.68 0.59
C ARG A 130 -7.86 14.64 0.67
N PRO A 131 -8.58 15.01 -0.41
CA PRO A 131 -10.02 14.80 -0.52
C PRO A 131 -10.32 13.32 -0.31
N THR A 132 -11.12 12.99 0.71
CA THR A 132 -11.49 11.59 1.02
C THR A 132 -12.99 11.34 0.90
N ASP A 133 -13.79 12.41 0.91
CA ASP A 133 -15.23 12.38 0.68
C ASP A 133 -15.56 12.84 -0.76
N PRO A 134 -16.55 12.25 -1.45
CA PRO A 134 -17.12 12.80 -2.68
C PRO A 134 -17.45 14.30 -2.64
N ARG A 135 -17.82 14.84 -1.47
CA ARG A 135 -18.07 16.27 -1.23
C ARG A 135 -16.80 17.13 -1.29
N ASP A 136 -15.64 16.55 -1.00
CA ASP A 136 -14.35 17.22 -1.10
C ASP A 136 -13.86 17.29 -2.56
N TRP A 137 -14.29 16.33 -3.39
CA TRP A 137 -14.01 16.32 -4.83
C TRP A 137 -14.73 17.43 -5.58
N GLU A 138 -15.88 17.89 -5.08
CA GLU A 138 -16.58 19.05 -5.63
C GLU A 138 -15.73 20.32 -5.55
N ALA A 139 -14.97 20.52 -4.46
CA ALA A 139 -14.07 21.66 -4.33
C ALA A 139 -12.90 21.60 -5.33
N VAL A 140 -12.32 20.41 -5.54
CA VAL A 140 -11.25 20.20 -6.54
C VAL A 140 -11.77 20.39 -7.96
N TYR A 141 -12.96 19.86 -8.24
CA TYR A 141 -13.63 20.01 -9.53
C TYR A 141 -13.92 21.49 -9.82
N ASN A 142 -14.55 22.20 -8.88
CA ASN A 142 -14.88 23.62 -9.02
C ASN A 142 -13.61 24.48 -9.21
N LEU A 143 -12.50 24.12 -8.56
CA LEU A 143 -11.22 24.80 -8.75
C LEU A 143 -10.63 24.56 -10.15
N ALA A 144 -10.67 23.31 -10.63
CA ALA A 144 -10.21 22.96 -11.98
C ALA A 144 -11.08 23.62 -13.08
N GLU A 145 -12.38 23.66 -12.87
CA GLU A 145 -13.34 24.34 -13.76
C GLU A 145 -13.07 25.85 -13.78
N ASN A 146 -12.82 26.48 -12.64
CA ASN A 146 -12.46 27.90 -12.56
C ASN A 146 -11.15 28.20 -13.31
N MET A 147 -10.11 27.37 -13.16
CA MET A 147 -8.86 27.54 -13.91
C MET A 147 -9.06 27.39 -15.42
N THR A 148 -9.94 26.47 -15.84
CA THR A 148 -10.29 26.27 -17.25
C THR A 148 -11.02 27.50 -17.79
N GLN A 149 -11.99 28.03 -17.04
CA GLN A 149 -12.73 29.21 -17.44
C GLN A 149 -11.84 30.47 -17.51
N GLN A 150 -10.86 30.60 -16.61
CA GLN A 150 -9.87 31.68 -16.66
C GLN A 150 -8.98 31.56 -17.91
N ALA A 151 -8.59 30.35 -18.30
CA ALA A 151 -7.81 30.13 -19.52
C ALA A 151 -8.60 30.53 -20.78
N GLU A 152 -9.89 30.17 -20.83
CA GLU A 152 -10.77 30.51 -21.95
C GLU A 152 -11.05 32.01 -22.07
N ASN A 153 -11.13 32.71 -20.94
CA ASN A 153 -11.42 34.14 -20.90
C ASN A 153 -10.16 35.03 -20.99
N SER A 154 -8.96 34.44 -20.96
CA SER A 154 -7.71 35.18 -21.11
C SER A 154 -7.48 35.58 -22.56
N ASP A 155 -6.98 36.80 -22.80
CA ASP A 155 -6.52 37.19 -24.14
C ASP A 155 -5.40 36.25 -24.60
N PRO A 156 -5.54 35.53 -25.74
CA PRO A 156 -4.52 34.62 -26.24
C PRO A 156 -3.16 35.28 -26.49
N ASN A 157 -3.13 36.61 -26.64
CA ASN A 157 -1.92 37.38 -26.87
C ASN A 157 -1.27 37.90 -25.57
N ASP A 158 -1.95 37.81 -24.43
CA ASP A 158 -1.37 38.11 -23.12
C ASP A 158 -0.62 36.89 -22.57
N PHE A 159 0.58 36.68 -23.12
CA PHE A 159 1.47 35.60 -22.70
C PHE A 159 1.88 35.68 -21.22
N THR A 160 1.76 36.83 -20.57
CA THR A 160 2.10 36.99 -19.15
C THR A 160 1.00 36.39 -18.28
N ALA A 161 -0.26 36.73 -18.57
CA ALA A 161 -1.43 36.16 -17.88
C ALA A 161 -1.49 34.62 -18.05
N LEU A 162 -1.25 34.13 -19.28
CA LEU A 162 -1.24 32.69 -19.56
C LEU A 162 -0.11 31.94 -18.84
N ARG A 163 1.07 32.56 -18.71
CA ARG A 163 2.21 31.97 -17.98
C ARG A 163 1.98 31.92 -16.48
N ASP A 164 1.35 32.96 -15.93
CA ASP A 164 0.97 33.03 -14.52
C ASP A 164 -0.11 31.99 -14.18
N LEU A 165 -1.15 31.88 -15.02
CA LEU A 165 -2.17 30.84 -14.91
C LEU A 165 -1.55 29.43 -14.95
N ARG A 166 -0.71 29.14 -15.95
CA ARG A 166 0.02 27.86 -16.05
C ARG A 166 0.84 27.57 -14.80
N SER A 167 1.54 28.57 -14.25
CA SER A 167 2.37 28.41 -13.07
C SER A 167 1.53 28.07 -11.83
N ARG A 168 0.38 28.72 -11.66
CA ARG A 168 -0.60 28.38 -10.61
C ARG A 168 -1.15 26.97 -10.77
N THR A 169 -1.57 26.57 -11.97
CA THR A 169 -2.10 25.23 -12.24
C THR A 169 -1.07 24.14 -11.95
N ILE A 170 0.19 24.34 -12.35
CA ILE A 170 1.28 23.42 -12.04
C ILE A 170 1.55 23.38 -10.54
N ALA A 171 1.56 24.51 -9.85
CA ALA A 171 1.77 24.55 -8.40
C ALA A 171 0.67 23.77 -7.64
N TYR A 172 -0.59 23.92 -8.05
CA TYR A 172 -1.70 23.15 -7.48
C TYR A 172 -1.61 21.65 -7.79
N GLY A 173 -1.28 21.29 -9.03
CA GLY A 173 -1.05 19.89 -9.41
C GLY A 173 0.12 19.27 -8.64
N ASP A 174 1.22 19.98 -8.52
CA ASP A 174 2.39 19.55 -7.76
C ASP A 174 2.10 19.37 -6.26
N GLU A 175 1.31 20.26 -5.66
CA GLU A 175 0.86 20.12 -4.26
C GLU A 175 -0.01 18.87 -4.07
N PHE A 176 -0.83 18.54 -5.08
CA PHE A 176 -1.66 17.36 -5.09
C PHE A 176 -0.84 16.06 -5.23
N PHE A 177 0.16 16.02 -6.12
CA PHE A 177 0.92 14.80 -6.46
C PHE A 177 2.22 14.58 -5.67
N ARG A 178 2.88 15.62 -5.11
CA ARG A 178 4.14 15.43 -4.34
C ARG A 178 3.97 14.66 -3.04
N ASN A 179 2.75 14.45 -2.57
CA ASN A 179 2.49 13.65 -1.37
C ASN A 179 2.38 12.13 -1.65
N ASP A 180 2.61 11.67 -2.89
CA ASP A 180 2.52 10.25 -3.28
C ASP A 180 3.86 9.46 -3.20
N ILE A 181 4.97 10.04 -2.73
CA ILE A 181 6.25 9.30 -2.56
C ILE A 181 6.91 9.66 -1.22
N PRO A 182 6.87 8.79 -0.19
CA PRO A 182 7.79 8.94 0.93
C PRO A 182 9.21 8.58 0.46
N VAL A 183 10.17 9.46 0.73
CA VAL A 183 11.62 9.17 0.64
C VAL A 183 12.00 8.18 1.73
#